data_AF-A0A3N5LIF3-F1
#
_entry.id   AF-A0A3N5LIF3-F1
#
_cell.length_a   1.000
_cell.length_b   1.000
_cell.length_c   1.000
_cell.angle_alpha   90.00
_cell.angle_beta   90.00
_cell.angle_gamma   90.00
#
_symmetry.space_group_name_H-M   'P 1'
#
loop_
_entity.id
_entity.type
_entity.pdbx_description
1 polymer ?
#
loop_
_entity_poly.entity_id
_entity_poly.type
_entity_poly.pdbx_seq_one_letter_code
_entity_poly.pdbx_strand_id
1 'polypeptide(L)'
;MDKIKIIIRKEWAEVFKNRMVLFTVAFLPLLFVALPLIIIGTVGSAGDTTMGAEMPGQINAYCPPELNSGECFQVFMVSQFMLMFMILPLAIPVTIAAYSIVGEKTTRSLEPLLA
;
A
#
# COMPACT_ATOMS: atom_id res chain seq x y z
N MET A 1 5.72 17.09 31.20
CA MET A 1 5.66 16.75 29.76
C MET A 1 6.61 15.61 29.37
N ASP A 2 7.64 15.32 30.18
CA ASP A 2 8.66 14.31 29.85
C ASP A 2 8.16 12.86 29.89
N LYS A 3 7.17 12.55 30.74
CA LYS A 3 6.55 11.22 30.81
C LYS A 3 5.93 10.79 29.47
N ILE A 4 5.25 11.69 28.77
CA ILE A 4 4.62 11.41 27.47
C ILE A 4 5.69 11.11 26.41
N LYS A 5 6.78 11.88 26.38
CA LYS A 5 7.90 11.65 25.45
C LYS A 5 8.58 10.30 25.70
N ILE A 6 8.70 9.87 26.95
CA ILE A 6 9.29 8.58 27.31
C ILE A 6 8.40 7.42 26.83
N ILE A 7 7.08 7.54 26.99
CA ILE A 7 6.11 6.53 26.52
C ILE A 7 6.17 6.39 25.00
N ILE A 8 6.11 7.52 24.26
CA ILE A 8 6.20 7.50 22.79
C ILE A 8 7.52 6.86 22.33
N ARG A 9 8.64 7.20 22.97
CA ARG A 9 9.96 6.63 22.63
C ARG A 9 10.02 5.12 22.89
N LYS A 10 9.36 4.62 23.93
CA LYS A 10 9.24 3.19 24.22
C LYS A 10 8.45 2.47 23.13
N GLU A 11 7.26 2.97 22.78
CA GLU A 11 6.41 2.35 21.74
C GLU A 11 7.10 2.33 20.37
N TRP A 12 7.76 3.43 19.99
CA TRP A 12 8.50 3.48 18.72
C TRP A 12 9.65 2.46 18.68
N ALA A 13 10.37 2.30 19.80
CA ALA A 13 11.43 1.31 19.91
C ALA A 13 10.88 -0.13 19.86
N GLU A 14 9.69 -0.37 20.40
CA GLU A 14 9.04 -1.68 20.41
C GLU A 14 8.54 -2.08 19.01
N VAL A 15 7.91 -1.14 18.29
CA VAL A 15 7.47 -1.34 16.89
C VAL A 15 8.66 -1.62 15.97
N PHE A 16 9.76 -0.85 16.07
CA PHE A 16 10.95 -1.06 15.24
C PHE A 16 11.75 -2.31 15.61
N LYS A 17 11.73 -2.75 16.87
CA LYS A 17 12.42 -3.96 17.31
C LYS A 17 11.68 -5.22 16.87
N ASN A 18 10.36 -5.14 16.67
CA ASN A 18 9.55 -6.28 16.30
C ASN A 18 9.55 -6.51 14.78
N ARG A 19 10.50 -7.33 14.30
CA ARG A 19 10.71 -7.64 12.87
C ARG A 19 9.44 -8.14 12.16
N MET A 20 8.51 -8.77 12.88
CA MET A 20 7.23 -9.22 12.34
C MET A 20 6.32 -8.05 11.94
N VAL A 21 6.20 -7.02 12.78
CA VAL A 21 5.35 -5.84 12.51
C VAL A 21 5.95 -5.01 11.37
N LEU A 22 7.26 -4.80 11.40
CA LEU A 22 7.94 -4.06 10.33
C LEU A 22 7.83 -4.79 8.99
N PHE A 23 7.89 -6.14 9.00
CA PHE A 23 7.70 -6.94 7.80
C PHE A 23 6.26 -6.84 7.27
N THR A 24 5.22 -6.98 8.10
CA THR A 24 3.83 -6.91 7.60
C THR A 24 3.46 -5.51 7.11
N VAL A 25 3.92 -4.47 7.80
CA VAL A 25 3.70 -3.06 7.44
C VAL A 25 4.43 -2.70 6.14
N ALA A 26 5.62 -3.24 5.88
CA ALA A 26 6.37 -2.97 4.65
C ALA A 26 5.98 -3.87 3.48
N PHE A 27 5.69 -5.16 3.74
CA PHE A 27 5.46 -6.17 2.72
C PHE A 27 4.19 -5.89 1.91
N LEU A 28 3.08 -5.57 2.57
CA LEU A 28 1.79 -5.36 1.90
C LEU A 28 1.83 -4.14 0.94
N PRO A 29 2.31 -2.95 1.36
CA PRO A 29 2.53 -1.83 0.43
C PRO A 29 3.49 -2.16 -0.71
N LEU A 30 4.58 -2.86 -0.42
CA LEU A 30 5.61 -3.18 -1.42
C LEU A 30 5.08 -4.16 -2.48
N LEU A 31 4.26 -5.13 -2.07
CA LEU A 31 3.56 -6.03 -2.98
C LEU A 31 2.59 -5.26 -3.89
N PHE A 32 1.82 -4.33 -3.33
CA PHE A 32 0.86 -3.51 -4.08
C PHE A 32 1.54 -2.58 -5.09
N VAL A 33 2.77 -2.13 -4.81
CA VAL A 33 3.60 -1.34 -5.76
C VAL A 33 4.25 -2.23 -6.81
N ALA A 34 4.71 -3.44 -6.44
CA ALA A 34 5.37 -4.36 -7.35
C ALA A 34 4.44 -4.90 -8.45
N LEU A 35 3.17 -5.21 -8.10
CA LEU A 35 2.19 -5.73 -9.04
C LEU A 35 2.03 -4.87 -10.31
N PRO A 36 1.66 -3.57 -10.23
CA PRO A 36 1.49 -2.75 -11.43
C PRO A 36 2.81 -2.52 -12.17
N LEU A 37 3.96 -2.46 -11.49
CA LEU A 37 5.26 -2.34 -12.16
C LEU A 37 5.59 -3.56 -13.02
N ILE A 38 5.30 -4.77 -12.53
CA ILE A 38 5.48 -6.01 -13.29
C ILE A 38 4.56 -6.02 -14.51
N ILE A 39 3.28 -5.67 -14.31
CA ILE A 39 2.29 -5.64 -15.39
C ILE A 39 2.70 -4.65 -16.49
N ILE A 40 3.16 -3.44 -16.12
CA ILE A 40 3.66 -2.45 -17.09
C ILE A 40 4.88 -3.02 -17.85
N GLY A 41 5.82 -3.64 -17.13
CA GLY A 41 7.01 -4.23 -17.73
C GLY A 41 6.69 -5.36 -18.71
N THR A 42 5.68 -6.18 -18.43
CA THR A 42 5.27 -7.28 -19.32
C THR A 42 4.40 -6.81 -20.47
N VAL A 43 3.44 -5.92 -20.23
CA VAL A 43 2.46 -5.46 -21.22
C VAL A 43 3.08 -4.50 -22.22
N GLY A 44 4.00 -3.63 -21.79
CA GLY A 44 4.78 -2.77 -22.70
C GLY A 44 5.67 -3.56 -23.68
N SER A 45 6.00 -4.81 -23.34
CA SER A 45 6.79 -5.72 -24.21
C SER A 45 5.94 -6.68 -25.05
N ALA A 46 4.68 -6.90 -24.66
CA ALA A 46 3.78 -7.92 -25.23
C ALA A 46 2.54 -7.34 -25.92
N GLY A 47 2.54 -6.01 -26.19
CA GLY A 47 1.37 -5.19 -26.53
C GLY A 47 0.64 -5.50 -27.84
N ASP A 48 0.77 -6.69 -28.42
CA ASP A 48 0.11 -7.05 -29.68
C ASP A 48 -0.89 -8.22 -29.59
N THR A 49 -0.77 -9.15 -28.62
CA THR A 49 -1.40 -10.48 -28.87
C THR A 49 -2.70 -10.85 -28.15
N THR A 50 -3.23 -10.13 -27.14
CA THR A 50 -4.41 -10.69 -26.43
C THR A 50 -5.46 -9.72 -25.85
N MET A 51 -5.26 -8.40 -25.85
CA MET A 51 -6.13 -7.49 -25.07
C MET A 51 -6.97 -6.50 -25.90
N GLY A 52 -6.97 -6.64 -27.23
CA GLY A 52 -7.73 -5.78 -28.15
C GLY A 52 -9.22 -6.16 -28.33
N ALA A 53 -9.69 -7.28 -27.77
CA ALA A 53 -11.00 -7.83 -28.10
C ALA A 53 -12.19 -7.25 -27.29
N GLU A 54 -11.93 -6.61 -26.15
CA GLU A 54 -13.00 -6.11 -25.27
C GLU A 54 -12.61 -4.77 -24.64
N MET A 55 -12.40 -3.74 -25.46
CA MET A 55 -12.26 -2.36 -24.98
C MET A 55 -13.66 -1.77 -24.70
N PRO A 56 -14.13 -1.69 -23.44
CA PRO A 56 -15.36 -0.96 -23.12
C PRO A 56 -15.20 0.53 -23.46
N GLY A 57 -16.24 1.14 -24.01
CA GLY A 57 -16.25 2.54 -24.48
C GLY A 57 -15.89 3.62 -23.43
N GLN A 58 -15.72 3.24 -22.16
CA GLN A 58 -15.21 4.11 -21.08
C GLN A 58 -13.71 4.42 -21.24
N ILE A 59 -12.96 3.59 -21.99
CA ILE A 59 -11.52 3.77 -22.19
C ILE A 59 -11.24 4.93 -23.16
N ASN A 60 -12.14 5.19 -24.11
CA ASN A 60 -12.03 6.32 -25.04
C ASN A 60 -12.10 7.70 -24.37
N ALA A 61 -12.65 7.81 -23.15
CA ALA A 61 -12.68 9.08 -22.42
C ALA A 61 -11.31 9.46 -21.81
N TYR A 62 -10.43 8.48 -21.62
CA TYR A 62 -9.09 8.66 -21.04
C TYR A 62 -7.97 8.50 -22.08
N CYS A 63 -8.32 8.31 -23.35
CA CYS A 63 -7.39 8.06 -24.44
C CYS A 63 -7.22 9.32 -25.32
N PRO A 64 -6.01 9.90 -25.39
CA PRO A 64 -5.70 10.89 -26.42
C PRO A 64 -5.79 10.25 -27.81
N PRO A 65 -6.27 10.96 -28.84
CA PRO A 65 -6.51 10.41 -30.18
C PRO A 65 -5.23 10.00 -30.94
N GLU A 66 -4.04 10.14 -30.35
CA GLU A 66 -2.74 9.93 -30.99
C GLU A 66 -2.01 8.64 -30.54
N LEU A 67 -2.59 7.84 -29.63
CA LEU A 67 -1.93 6.66 -29.04
C LEU A 67 -2.40 5.32 -29.64
N ASN A 68 -1.48 4.35 -29.67
CA ASN A 68 -1.78 2.97 -30.09
C ASN A 68 -2.75 2.29 -29.08
N SER A 69 -3.57 1.35 -29.54
CA SER A 69 -4.59 0.67 -28.72
C SER A 69 -4.00 -0.02 -27.48
N GLY A 70 -2.76 -0.53 -27.57
CA GLY A 70 -2.02 -1.11 -26.45
C GLY A 70 -1.55 -0.08 -25.41
N GLU A 71 -1.15 1.12 -25.83
CA GLU A 71 -0.71 2.20 -24.93
C GLU A 71 -1.89 2.82 -24.19
N CYS A 72 -3.04 2.89 -24.85
CA CYS A 72 -4.30 3.34 -24.25
C CYS A 72 -4.74 2.45 -23.08
N PHE A 73 -4.62 1.13 -23.25
CA PHE A 73 -4.90 0.16 -22.19
C PHE A 73 -3.92 0.29 -21.02
N GLN A 74 -2.65 0.55 -21.30
CA GLN A 74 -1.64 0.79 -20.27
C GLN A 74 -1.99 2.03 -19.41
N VAL A 75 -2.37 3.15 -20.04
CA VAL A 75 -2.79 4.36 -19.34
C VAL A 75 -4.03 4.12 -18.48
N PHE A 76 -5.02 3.39 -19.03
CA PHE A 76 -6.23 3.03 -18.28
C PHE A 76 -5.92 2.18 -17.05
N MET A 77 -5.08 1.15 -17.18
CA MET A 77 -4.69 0.31 -16.04
C MET A 77 -3.96 1.11 -14.96
N VAL A 78 -3.00 1.97 -15.34
CA VAL A 78 -2.27 2.83 -14.39
C VAL A 78 -3.22 3.75 -13.62
N SER A 79 -4.21 4.33 -14.31
CA SER A 79 -5.23 5.19 -13.70
C SER A 79 -6.04 4.44 -12.62
N GLN A 80 -6.43 3.18 -12.88
CA GLN A 80 -7.12 2.35 -11.88
C GLN A 80 -6.24 2.02 -10.66
N PHE A 81 -4.95 1.74 -10.88
CA PHE A 81 -4.00 1.47 -9.79
C PHE A 81 -3.71 2.72 -8.94
N MET A 82 -3.79 3.93 -9.52
CA MET A 82 -3.61 5.18 -8.77
C MET A 82 -4.62 5.32 -7.62
N LEU A 83 -5.88 4.93 -7.85
CA LEU A 83 -6.91 4.92 -6.80
C LEU A 83 -6.57 3.95 -5.67
N MET A 84 -6.02 2.77 -6.01
CA MET A 84 -5.57 1.78 -5.03
C MET A 84 -4.40 2.30 -4.18
N PHE A 85 -3.48 3.07 -4.77
CA PHE A 85 -2.37 3.67 -4.04
C PHE A 85 -2.77 4.76 -3.05
N MET A 86 -3.95 5.38 -3.23
CA MET A 86 -4.48 6.36 -2.28
C MET A 86 -4.85 5.74 -0.92
N ILE A 87 -5.20 4.44 -0.90
CA ILE A 87 -5.55 3.69 0.33
C ILE A 87 -4.29 3.22 1.08
N LEU A 88 -3.17 3.04 0.37
CA LEU A 88 -1.91 2.54 0.92
C LEU A 88 -1.37 3.36 2.13
N PRO A 89 -1.31 4.70 2.11
CA PRO A 89 -0.85 5.48 3.26
C PRO A 89 -1.81 5.41 4.47
N LEU A 90 -3.07 4.99 4.27
CA LEU A 90 -4.03 4.79 5.36
C LEU A 90 -3.88 3.42 6.03
N ALA A 91 -3.40 2.41 5.30
CA ALA A 91 -3.23 1.06 5.85
C ALA A 91 -2.12 0.98 6.92
N ILE A 92 -1.05 1.77 6.77
CA ILE A 92 0.10 1.76 7.70
C ILE A 92 -0.30 2.23 9.11
N PRO A 93 -0.93 3.40 9.31
CA PRO A 93 -1.37 3.83 10.64
C PRO A 93 -2.42 2.89 11.27
N VAL A 94 -3.33 2.34 10.47
CA VAL A 94 -4.39 1.43 10.95
C VAL A 94 -3.80 0.14 11.52
N THR A 95 -2.84 -0.46 10.81
CA THR A 95 -2.17 -1.68 11.29
C THR A 95 -1.32 -1.42 12.52
N ILE A 96 -0.58 -0.30 12.57
CA ILE A 96 0.21 0.10 13.75
C ILE A 96 -0.69 0.32 14.96
N ALA A 97 -1.85 0.98 14.79
CA ALA A 97 -2.81 1.19 15.87
C ALA A 97 -3.37 -0.14 16.42
N ALA A 98 -3.72 -1.08 15.54
CA ALA A 98 -4.20 -2.41 15.95
C ALA A 98 -3.12 -3.18 16.73
N TYR A 99 -1.86 -3.15 16.29
CA TYR A 99 -0.75 -3.78 17.00
C TYR A 99 -0.42 -3.09 18.33
N SER A 100 -0.53 -1.76 18.44
CA SER A 100 -0.36 -1.03 19.70
C SER A 100 -1.39 -1.46 20.75
N ILE A 101 -2.66 -1.60 20.36
CA ILE A 101 -3.73 -2.06 21.26
C ILE A 101 -3.50 -3.50 21.72
N VAL A 102 -3.14 -4.40 20.81
CA VAL A 102 -2.88 -5.81 21.14
C VAL A 102 -1.60 -5.97 21.94
N GLY A 103 -0.56 -5.20 21.63
CA GLY A 103 0.71 -5.13 22.36
C GLY A 103 0.51 -4.66 23.79
N GLU A 104 -0.26 -3.61 24.02
CA GLU A 104 -0.56 -3.15 25.38
C GLU A 104 -1.37 -4.19 26.17
N LYS A 105 -2.36 -4.83 25.53
CA LYS A 105 -3.17 -5.88 26.18
C LYS A 105 -2.37 -7.13 26.54
N THR A 106 -1.35 -7.48 25.77
CA THR A 106 -0.47 -8.63 26.03
C THR A 106 0.62 -8.32 27.06
N THR A 107 1.11 -7.08 27.08
CA THR A 107 2.27 -6.68 27.92
C THR A 107 1.85 -6.05 29.25
N ARG A 108 0.57 -5.65 29.42
CA ARG A 108 -0.01 -5.01 30.62
C ARG A 108 0.91 -3.94 31.20
N SER A 109 1.47 -3.10 30.33
CA SER A 109 2.63 -2.28 30.70
C SER A 109 2.22 -0.99 31.41
N LEU A 110 0.98 -0.55 31.24
CA LEU A 110 0.42 0.65 31.85
C LEU A 110 -0.36 0.40 33.16
N GLU A 111 -0.88 -0.80 33.41
CA GLU A 111 -1.55 -1.15 34.69
C GLU A 111 -0.65 -0.95 35.94
N PRO A 112 0.64 -1.32 35.95
CA PRO A 112 1.52 -1.09 37.09
C PRO A 112 2.13 0.32 37.15
N LEU A 113 1.94 1.15 36.13
CA LEU A 113 2.41 2.56 36.10
C LEU A 113 1.30 3.56 36.47
N LEU A 114 0.04 3.11 36.47
CA LEU A 114 -1.15 3.85 36.94
C LEU A 114 -1.58 3.47 38.37
N ALA A 115 -0.98 2.42 38.94
CA ALA A 115 -1.12 2.03 40.35
C ALA A 115 -0.09 2.74 41.24
#